data_AF-A0A7S3TXV8-F1
#
_entry.id   AF-A0A7S3TXV8-F1
#
_cell.length_a   1.000
_cell.length_b   1.000
_cell.length_c   1.000
_cell.angle_alpha   90.00
_cell.angle_beta   90.00
_cell.angle_gamma   90.00
#
_symmetry.space_group_name_H-M   'P 1'
#
loop_
_entity.id
_entity.type
_entity.pdbx_description
1 polymer ?
#
loop_
_entity_poly.entity_id
_entity_poly.type
_entity_poly.pdbx_seq_one_letter_code
_entity_poly.pdbx_strand_id
1 'polypeptide(L)'
;IKELFFLRKGRARAREKRGGLALVRGRQLIQGIGEQFRFKRVFTHEPHNRLVGYNTEELVHTEKEVLRHVLFGPSYTAQEYAQTLDDDEFVVGTIEQPPPVRDFEGEPKWLLAVDGVKHPENMGLLLSTAVA
;
A
#
# COMPACT_ATOMS: atom_id res chain seq x y z
N ILE A 1 -0.71 -11.43 9.35
CA ILE A 1 -0.42 -12.13 8.07
C ILE A 1 -1.66 -12.52 7.26
N LYS A 2 -2.59 -13.38 7.72
CA LYS A 2 -3.81 -13.76 6.96
C LYS A 2 -4.59 -12.55 6.42
N GLU A 3 -4.71 -11.50 7.22
CA GLU A 3 -5.34 -10.24 6.85
C GLU A 3 -4.69 -9.56 5.63
N LEU A 4 -3.35 -9.60 5.51
CA LEU A 4 -2.63 -9.01 4.39
C LEU A 4 -2.99 -9.69 3.06
N PHE A 5 -3.18 -11.02 3.07
CA PHE A 5 -3.67 -11.75 1.89
C PHE A 5 -5.05 -11.30 1.46
N PHE A 6 -5.94 -11.06 2.42
CA PHE A 6 -7.28 -10.58 2.15
C PHE A 6 -7.28 -9.14 1.65
N LEU A 7 -6.46 -8.25 2.22
CA LEU A 7 -6.36 -6.86 1.77
C LEU A 7 -5.78 -6.76 0.35
N ARG A 8 -4.80 -7.62 0.01
CA ARG A 8 -4.25 -7.72 -1.34
C ARG A 8 -5.29 -8.18 -2.36
N LYS A 9 -5.98 -9.30 -2.11
CA LYS A 9 -6.93 -9.92 -3.06
C LYS A 9 -8.33 -9.29 -3.02
N GLY A 10 -8.65 -8.56 -1.96
CA GLY A 10 -9.98 -8.02 -1.71
C GLY A 10 -10.34 -6.92 -2.71
N ARG A 11 -11.53 -7.01 -3.31
CA ARG A 11 -12.16 -5.87 -4.01
C ARG A 11 -12.51 -4.78 -2.99
N ALA A 12 -12.73 -3.54 -3.43
CA ALA A 12 -13.05 -2.39 -2.57
C ALA A 12 -14.10 -2.70 -1.46
N ARG A 13 -15.21 -3.36 -1.81
CA ARG A 13 -16.26 -3.79 -0.85
C ARG A 13 -15.79 -4.73 0.26
N ALA A 14 -14.73 -5.50 0.04
CA ALA A 14 -14.15 -6.38 1.07
C ALA A 14 -13.23 -5.62 2.03
N ARG A 15 -12.62 -4.51 1.57
CA ARG A 15 -11.83 -3.59 2.40
C ARG A 15 -12.73 -2.71 3.27
N GLU A 16 -13.85 -2.22 2.72
CA GLU A 16 -14.88 -1.48 3.47
C GLU A 16 -15.41 -2.25 4.69
N LYS A 17 -15.71 -3.54 4.53
CA LYS A 17 -16.17 -4.42 5.63
C LYS A 17 -15.14 -4.61 6.77
N ARG A 18 -13.89 -4.21 6.56
CA ARG A 18 -12.79 -4.36 7.53
C ARG A 18 -12.24 -3.02 7.99
N GLY A 19 -13.09 -1.99 8.04
CA GLY A 19 -12.71 -0.67 8.50
C GLY A 19 -11.98 0.18 7.45
N GLY A 20 -12.11 -0.16 6.17
CA GLY A 20 -11.54 0.65 5.09
C GLY A 20 -10.02 0.58 5.00
N LEU A 21 -9.38 -0.50 5.46
CA LEU A 21 -7.93 -0.63 5.39
C LEU A 21 -7.43 -0.84 3.95
N ALA A 22 -6.38 -0.12 3.58
CA ALA A 22 -5.57 -0.31 2.39
C ALA A 22 -4.23 -0.96 2.75
N LEU A 23 -3.65 -1.64 1.76
CA LEU A 23 -2.31 -2.22 1.83
C LEU A 23 -1.39 -1.45 0.90
N VAL A 24 -0.26 -1.01 1.41
CA VAL A 24 0.79 -0.28 0.68
C VAL A 24 2.05 -1.14 0.67
N ARG A 25 2.73 -1.21 -0.48
CA ARG A 25 3.99 -1.93 -0.64
C ARG A 25 5.12 -0.93 -0.89
N GLY A 26 6.30 -1.23 -0.37
CA GLY A 26 7.55 -0.55 -0.70
C GLY A 26 7.93 0.47 0.35
N ARG A 27 9.20 0.41 0.77
CA ARG A 27 9.77 1.24 1.82
C ARG A 27 9.58 2.73 1.56
N GLN A 28 9.95 3.18 0.36
CA GLN A 28 9.90 4.60 -0.02
C GLN A 28 8.46 5.13 0.00
N LEU A 29 7.50 4.37 -0.55
CA LEU A 29 6.09 4.76 -0.54
C LEU A 29 5.52 4.82 0.87
N ILE A 30 5.85 3.85 1.72
CA ILE A 30 5.41 3.83 3.12
C ILE A 30 6.00 5.01 3.89
N GLN A 31 7.27 5.34 3.68
CA GLN A 31 7.91 6.50 4.32
C GLN A 31 7.29 7.81 3.84
N GLY A 32 7.11 7.99 2.52
CA GLY A 32 6.53 9.22 1.96
C GLY A 32 5.07 9.43 2.38
N ILE A 33 4.23 8.39 2.35
CA ILE A 33 2.86 8.48 2.88
C ILE A 33 2.89 8.72 4.40
N GLY A 34 3.87 8.13 5.08
CA GLY A 34 4.12 8.26 6.52
C GLY A 34 4.37 9.70 6.99
N GLU A 35 4.77 10.60 6.09
CA GLU A 35 4.96 12.02 6.42
C GLU A 35 3.62 12.70 6.78
N GLN A 36 2.52 12.25 6.20
CA GLN A 36 1.19 12.87 6.35
C GLN A 36 0.17 11.96 7.05
N PHE A 37 0.33 10.63 6.93
CA PHE A 37 -0.63 9.66 7.43
C PHE A 37 0.07 8.60 8.28
N ARG A 38 -0.51 8.30 9.44
CA ARG A 38 0.00 7.24 10.33
C ARG A 38 -0.51 5.88 9.89
N PHE A 39 0.41 4.93 9.74
CA PHE A 39 0.07 3.53 9.45
C PHE A 39 -0.42 2.81 10.72
N LYS A 40 -1.32 1.83 10.56
CA LYS A 40 -1.72 0.93 11.64
C LYS A 40 -0.61 -0.05 11.96
N ARG A 41 -0.17 -0.77 10.93
CA ARG A 41 0.93 -1.75 11.04
C ARG A 41 1.85 -1.62 9.85
N VAL A 42 3.15 -1.69 10.11
CA VAL A 42 4.18 -1.89 9.08
C VAL A 42 4.86 -3.23 9.35
N PHE A 43 4.94 -4.06 8.32
CA PHE A 43 5.60 -5.36 8.34
C PHE A 43 6.90 -5.26 7.54
N THR A 44 8.03 -5.58 8.16
CA THR A 44 9.35 -5.44 7.55
C THR A 44 10.27 -6.60 7.93
N HIS A 45 11.16 -6.98 7.01
CA HIS A 45 12.25 -7.93 7.26
C HIS A 45 13.56 -7.23 7.63
N GLU A 46 13.56 -5.90 7.65
CA GLU A 46 14.78 -5.11 7.85
C GLU A 46 15.38 -5.31 9.26
N PRO A 47 16.72 -5.20 9.37
CA PRO A 47 17.41 -5.26 10.65
C PRO A 47 17.01 -4.09 11.57
N HIS A 48 17.14 -4.30 12.88
CA HIS A 48 16.59 -3.38 13.89
C HIS A 48 17.12 -1.94 13.82
N ASN A 49 18.35 -1.77 13.32
CA ASN A 49 18.96 -0.47 13.12
C ASN A 49 18.33 0.37 12.00
N ARG A 50 17.56 -0.24 11.08
CA ARG A 50 16.83 0.46 10.01
C ARG A 50 15.35 0.73 10.34
N LEU A 51 14.86 0.28 11.51
CA LEU A 51 13.46 0.38 11.91
C LEU A 51 12.99 1.80 12.31
N VAL A 52 13.91 2.76 12.46
CA VAL A 52 13.66 4.08 13.07
C VAL A 52 12.85 5.03 12.18
N GLY A 53 12.42 4.63 10.97
CA GLY A 53 11.86 5.54 9.97
C GLY A 53 10.35 5.45 9.68
N TYR A 54 9.60 4.56 10.32
CA TYR A 54 8.18 4.34 9.95
C TYR A 54 7.21 5.05 10.89
N ASN A 55 6.35 5.93 10.36
CA ASN A 55 5.21 6.49 11.09
C ASN A 55 4.08 5.44 11.21
N THR A 56 4.15 4.59 12.23
CA THR A 56 3.19 3.49 12.45
C THR A 56 2.76 3.39 13.92
N GLU A 57 1.59 2.81 14.18
CA GLU A 57 1.15 2.41 15.52
C GLU A 57 1.90 1.17 15.99
N GLU A 58 2.10 0.20 15.09
CA GLU A 58 2.80 -1.05 15.38
C GLU A 58 3.77 -1.40 14.25
N LEU A 59 4.97 -1.85 14.62
CA LEU A 59 5.99 -2.32 13.68
C LEU A 59 6.24 -3.81 13.94
N VAL A 60 6.04 -4.63 12.91
CA VAL A 60 6.06 -6.09 13.01
C VAL A 60 7.23 -6.62 12.20
N HIS A 61 8.26 -7.10 12.88
CA HIS A 61 9.34 -7.80 12.21
C HIS A 61 8.84 -9.15 11.67
N THR A 62 9.04 -9.39 10.38
CA THR A 62 8.51 -10.55 9.67
C THR A 62 9.55 -11.08 8.70
N GLU A 63 9.67 -12.40 8.60
CA GLU A 63 10.57 -13.02 7.63
C GLU A 63 10.25 -12.57 6.19
N LYS A 64 11.31 -12.29 5.41
CA LYS A 64 11.20 -11.86 4.02
C LYS A 64 10.35 -12.80 3.16
N GLU A 65 10.47 -14.11 3.40
CA GLU A 65 9.70 -15.13 2.68
C GLU A 65 8.19 -15.03 2.94
N VAL A 66 7.79 -14.68 4.16
CA VAL A 66 6.38 -14.48 4.49
C VAL A 66 5.85 -13.24 3.77
N LEU A 67 6.62 -12.15 3.71
CA LEU A 67 6.23 -10.93 3.00
C LEU A 67 6.15 -11.16 1.49
N ARG A 68 7.10 -11.90 0.92
CA ARG A 68 7.06 -12.37 -0.47
C ARG A 68 5.79 -13.17 -0.73
N HIS A 69 5.48 -14.14 0.13
CA HIS A 69 4.27 -14.94 -0.01
C HIS A 69 2.99 -14.09 0.05
N VAL A 70 2.94 -13.10 0.94
CA VAL A 70 1.83 -12.14 1.04
C VAL A 70 1.62 -11.38 -0.27
N LEU A 71 2.69 -10.83 -0.84
CA LEU A 71 2.65 -9.95 -2.01
C LEU A 71 2.28 -10.68 -3.30
N PHE A 72 2.78 -11.89 -3.49
CA PHE A 72 2.61 -12.60 -4.76
C PHE A 72 1.65 -13.80 -4.67
N GLY A 73 1.52 -14.43 -3.50
CA GLY A 73 0.67 -15.61 -3.28
C GLY A 73 1.38 -16.94 -3.55
N PRO A 74 0.69 -18.07 -3.37
CA PRO A 74 1.27 -19.41 -3.50
C PRO A 74 1.60 -19.84 -4.93
N SER A 75 1.04 -19.18 -5.94
CA SER A 75 1.06 -19.63 -7.34
C SER A 75 2.31 -19.23 -8.12
N TYR A 76 3.16 -18.36 -7.56
CA TYR A 76 4.39 -17.90 -8.20
C TYR A 76 5.58 -18.77 -7.77
N THR A 77 6.48 -19.06 -8.70
CA THR A 77 7.67 -19.90 -8.47
C THR A 77 8.85 -19.09 -7.94
N ALA A 78 9.79 -19.76 -7.27
CA ALA A 78 11.00 -19.16 -6.69
C ALA A 78 11.83 -18.32 -7.68
N GLN A 79 11.89 -18.73 -8.94
CA GLN A 79 12.59 -18.03 -10.02
C GLN A 79 11.86 -16.75 -10.48
N GLU A 80 10.53 -16.74 -10.51
CA GLU A 80 9.74 -15.55 -10.86
C GLU A 80 9.82 -14.46 -9.77
N TYR A 81 10.04 -14.87 -8.51
CA TYR A 81 10.28 -13.94 -7.39
C TYR A 81 11.65 -13.27 -7.43
N ALA A 82 12.69 -13.96 -7.92
CA ALA A 82 14.07 -13.51 -7.84
C ALA A 82 14.41 -12.40 -8.85
N GLN A 83 13.56 -12.17 -9.85
CA GLN A 83 13.80 -11.23 -10.94
C GLN A 83 13.00 -9.93 -10.86
N THR A 84 12.14 -9.74 -9.86
CA THR A 84 11.09 -8.71 -9.95
C THR A 84 11.15 -7.56 -8.95
N LEU A 85 11.80 -7.68 -7.79
CA LEU A 85 11.74 -6.64 -6.75
C LEU A 85 13.03 -6.55 -5.91
N ASP A 86 13.46 -5.31 -5.63
CA ASP A 86 14.55 -4.99 -4.70
C ASP A 86 14.16 -5.28 -3.23
N ASP A 87 15.16 -5.36 -2.35
CA ASP A 87 14.96 -5.64 -0.92
C ASP A 87 14.03 -4.63 -0.21
N ASP A 88 14.05 -3.38 -0.69
CA ASP A 88 13.23 -2.26 -0.22
C ASP A 88 11.73 -2.42 -0.58
N GLU A 89 11.40 -3.29 -1.53
CA GLU A 89 10.01 -3.56 -1.93
C GLU A 89 9.33 -4.61 -1.04
N PHE A 90 10.10 -5.35 -0.22
CA PHE A 90 9.57 -6.33 0.73
C PHE A 90 9.18 -5.68 2.07
N VAL A 91 8.57 -4.49 2.03
CA VAL A 91 7.98 -3.82 3.19
C VAL A 91 6.50 -3.59 2.90
N VAL A 92 5.64 -3.88 3.88
CA VAL A 92 4.18 -3.80 3.70
C VAL A 92 3.55 -2.97 4.81
N GLY A 93 2.85 -1.91 4.46
CA GLY A 93 2.09 -1.07 5.37
C GLY A 93 0.58 -1.34 5.27
N THR A 94 -0.11 -1.24 6.39
CA THR A 94 -1.59 -1.16 6.44
C THR A 94 -2.01 0.20 6.95
N ILE A 95 -2.90 0.86 6.23
CA ILE A 95 -3.33 2.23 6.50
C ILE A 95 -4.84 2.33 6.32
N GLU A 96 -5.50 3.22 7.06
CA GLU A 96 -6.91 3.52 6.86
C GLU A 96 -7.08 4.35 5.58
N GLN A 97 -8.05 4.00 4.74
CA GLN A 97 -8.42 4.83 3.61
C GLN A 97 -9.11 6.10 4.13
N PRO A 98 -8.72 7.29 3.63
CA PRO A 98 -9.45 8.50 3.96
C PRO A 98 -10.91 8.36 3.50
N PRO A 99 -11.87 8.93 4.25
CA PRO A 99 -13.26 8.87 3.87
C PRO A 99 -13.47 9.59 2.53
N PRO A 100 -14.41 9.12 1.70
CA PRO A 100 -14.72 9.81 0.45
C PRO A 100 -15.25 11.22 0.74
N VAL A 101 -14.62 12.22 0.13
CA VAL A 101 -15.07 13.61 0.19
C VAL A 101 -16.30 13.76 -0.71
N ARG A 102 -17.43 14.16 -0.14
CA ARG A 102 -18.69 14.40 -0.88
C ARG A 102 -18.81 15.84 -1.35
N ASP A 103 -18.34 16.77 -0.53
CA ASP A 103 -18.42 18.20 -0.76
C ASP A 103 -17.00 18.76 -0.76
N PHE A 104 -16.66 19.51 -1.80
CA PHE A 104 -15.38 20.21 -1.87
C PHE A 104 -15.49 21.51 -1.06
N GLU A 105 -14.55 21.75 -0.15
CA GLU A 105 -14.43 23.05 0.50
C GLU A 105 -13.82 24.05 -0.49
N GLY A 106 -14.68 24.92 -1.05
CA GLY A 106 -14.29 25.95 -2.02
C GLY A 106 -14.40 25.51 -3.49
N GLU A 107 -14.21 26.47 -4.41
CA GLU A 107 -14.23 26.20 -5.84
C GLU A 107 -12.87 25.62 -6.29
N PRO A 108 -12.83 24.39 -6.84
CA PRO A 108 -11.58 23.81 -7.32
C PRO A 108 -11.06 24.59 -8.54
N LYS A 109 -9.78 24.94 -8.53
CA LYS A 109 -9.12 25.61 -9.67
C LYS A 109 -9.13 24.73 -10.93
N TRP A 110 -9.01 23.41 -10.75
CA TRP A 110 -9.01 22.40 -11.81
C TRP A 110 -9.72 21.15 -11.32
N LEU A 111 -10.44 20.47 -12.21
CA LEU A 111 -11.14 19.24 -11.91
C LEU A 111 -10.77 18.18 -12.95
N LEU A 112 -10.29 17.02 -12.47
CA LEU A 112 -10.04 15.84 -13.29
C LEU A 112 -11.20 14.86 -13.12
N ALA A 113 -11.96 14.65 -14.19
CA ALA A 113 -12.95 13.58 -14.28
C ALA A 113 -12.33 12.39 -15.02
N VAL A 114 -12.33 11.22 -14.37
CA VAL A 114 -11.81 9.98 -14.96
C VAL A 114 -12.96 9.02 -15.22
N ASP A 115 -13.16 8.64 -16.48
CA ASP A 115 -14.18 7.67 -16.89
C ASP A 115 -13.53 6.49 -17.65
N GLY A 116 -14.02 5.28 -17.39
CA GLY A 116 -13.65 4.09 -18.15
C GLY A 116 -12.21 3.56 -17.97
N VAL A 117 -11.41 4.07 -17.03
CA VAL A 117 -10.05 3.55 -16.79
C VAL A 117 -10.09 2.22 -16.04
N LYS A 118 -9.75 1.14 -16.73
CA LYS A 118 -9.82 -0.24 -16.21
C LYS A 118 -8.49 -0.74 -15.64
N HIS A 119 -7.38 -0.15 -16.07
CA HIS A 119 -6.03 -0.56 -15.70
C HIS A 119 -5.56 0.22 -14.46
N PRO A 120 -5.24 -0.44 -13.33
CA PRO A 120 -4.86 0.25 -12.10
C PRO A 120 -3.55 1.04 -12.25
N GLU A 121 -2.61 0.55 -13.06
CA GLU A 121 -1.38 1.26 -13.43
C GLU A 121 -1.66 2.62 -14.10
N ASN A 122 -2.60 2.68 -15.04
CA ASN A 122 -2.97 3.92 -15.71
C ASN A 122 -3.67 4.88 -14.75
N MET A 123 -4.53 4.36 -13.86
CA MET A 123 -5.15 5.17 -12.81
C MET A 123 -4.10 5.77 -11.87
N GLY A 124 -3.13 4.97 -11.43
CA GLY A 124 -2.04 5.44 -10.58
C GLY A 124 -1.22 6.56 -11.23
N LEU A 125 -0.88 6.40 -12.51
CA LEU A 125 -0.16 7.43 -13.26
C LEU A 125 -0.96 8.74 -13.37
N LEU A 126 -2.24 8.65 -13.74
CA LEU A 126 -3.12 9.83 -13.84
C LEU A 126 -3.22 10.60 -12.52
N LEU A 127 -3.41 9.88 -11.41
CA LEU A 127 -3.48 10.50 -10.08
C LEU A 127 -2.16 11.17 -9.69
N SER A 128 -1.03 10.53 -9.94
CA SER A 128 0.29 11.12 -9.67
C SER A 128 0.55 12.37 -10.52
N THR A 129 0.18 12.36 -11.79
CA THR A 129 0.33 13.53 -12.68
C THR A 129 -0.62 14.67 -12.31
N ALA A 130 -1.81 14.37 -11.79
CA ALA A 130 -2.75 15.40 -11.35
C ALA A 130 -2.32 16.14 -10.07
N VAL A 131 -1.50 15.49 -9.23
CA VAL A 131 -0.95 16.07 -8.00
C VAL A 131 0.32 16.91 -8.27
N ALA A 132 1.10 16.54 -9.28
CA ALA A 132 2.33 17.22 -9.69
C ALA A 132 2.06 18.56 -10.39
#